data_AF-A0A7S3HKM5-F1
#
_entry.id   AF-A0A7S3HKM5-F1
#
_cell.length_a   1.000
_cell.length_b   1.000
_cell.length_c   1.000
_cell.angle_alpha   90.00
_cell.angle_beta   90.00
_cell.angle_gamma   90.00
#
_symmetry.space_group_name_H-M   'P 1'
#
loop_
_entity.id
_entity.type
_entity.pdbx_description
1 polymer ?
#
loop_
_entity_poly.entity_id
_entity_poly.type
_entity_poly.pdbx_seq_one_letter_code
_entity_poly.pdbx_strand_id
1 'polypeptide(L)'
;NIPSGGSGKYPLEYASTDEVIEALLNHGAKVNVLNKSGQNLLFEALRFPNKLKKLLKAGSDVNLVDKDGYTPLVMAVEAGYVDAVKLLLQFGADIEICGPSGRSVQEIATTPQLKT
;
A
#
# COMPACT_ATOMS: atom_id res chain seq x y z
N ASN A 1 -11.29 31.41 -5.13
CA ASN A 1 -9.88 31.02 -5.32
C ASN A 1 -9.72 29.57 -4.86
N ILE A 2 -9.81 28.63 -5.79
CA ILE A 2 -9.76 27.18 -5.51
C ILE A 2 -8.28 26.81 -5.61
N PRO A 3 -7.62 26.27 -4.57
CA PRO A 3 -6.21 25.92 -4.69
C PRO A 3 -6.06 24.78 -5.72
N SER A 4 -5.45 25.14 -6.84
CA SER A 4 -4.95 24.26 -7.90
C SER A 4 -3.94 23.28 -7.29
N GLY A 5 -4.34 22.02 -7.18
CA GLY A 5 -3.52 20.96 -6.60
C GLY A 5 -4.28 19.85 -5.88
N GLY A 6 -5.62 19.78 -5.99
CA GLY A 6 -6.42 18.76 -5.32
C GLY A 6 -6.04 17.34 -5.76
N SER A 7 -5.17 16.68 -5.00
CA SER A 7 -5.21 15.23 -4.83
C SER A 7 -6.66 14.86 -4.48
N GLY A 8 -7.16 13.73 -4.97
CA GLY A 8 -8.40 13.17 -4.44
C GLY A 8 -8.13 12.82 -2.98
N LYS A 9 -8.38 13.77 -2.07
CA LYS A 9 -7.92 13.73 -0.69
C LYS A 9 -8.46 12.47 -0.02
N TYR A 10 -7.58 11.60 0.47
CA TYR A 10 -8.04 10.54 1.35
C TYR A 10 -8.37 11.17 2.70
N PRO A 11 -9.56 10.94 3.29
CA PRO A 11 -9.82 11.34 4.67
C PRO A 11 -8.77 10.75 5.64
N LEU A 12 -8.26 9.55 5.32
CA LEU A 12 -7.22 8.82 6.05
C LEU A 12 -5.78 9.26 5.70
N GLU A 13 -5.55 10.10 4.67
CA GLU A 13 -4.21 10.54 4.24
C GLU A 13 -3.54 11.35 5.34
N TYR A 14 -4.31 12.29 5.89
CA TYR A 14 -3.89 13.21 6.95
C TYR A 14 -3.92 12.55 8.33
N ALA A 15 -4.29 11.27 8.41
CA ALA A 15 -4.20 10.52 9.64
C ALA A 15 -2.72 10.21 9.91
N SER A 16 -2.08 11.12 10.64
CA SER A 16 -0.69 11.03 11.08
C SER A 16 -0.50 10.02 12.22
N THR A 17 -1.57 9.67 12.94
CA THR A 17 -1.52 8.78 14.09
C THR A 17 -2.44 7.58 13.95
N ASP A 18 -2.00 6.51 14.60
CA ASP A 18 -2.67 5.23 14.75
C ASP A 18 -4.11 5.34 15.30
N GLU A 19 -4.35 6.31 16.19
CA GLU A 19 -5.65 6.58 16.80
C GLU A 19 -6.59 7.31 15.83
N VAL A 20 -6.07 8.24 15.03
CA VAL A 20 -6.87 8.96 14.03
C VAL A 20 -7.32 8.00 12.92
N ILE A 21 -6.46 7.05 12.52
CA ILE A 21 -6.84 6.00 11.56
C ILE A 21 -7.99 5.16 12.13
N GLU A 22 -7.86 4.64 13.34
CA GLU A 22 -8.93 3.83 13.96
C GLU A 22 -10.23 4.60 14.12
N ALA A 23 -10.15 5.85 14.59
CA ALA A 23 -11.33 6.70 14.73
C ALA A 23 -12.03 6.90 13.38
N LEU A 24 -11.29 7.21 12.31
CA LEU A 24 -11.86 7.40 10.99
C LEU A 24 -12.48 6.12 10.43
N LEU A 25 -11.81 4.97 10.60
CA LEU A 25 -12.35 3.67 10.19
C LEU A 25 -13.64 3.32 10.94
N ASN A 26 -13.70 3.57 12.25
CA ASN A 26 -14.89 3.34 13.06
C ASN A 26 -16.07 4.23 12.64
N HIS A 27 -15.81 5.40 12.03
CA HIS A 27 -16.82 6.30 11.50
C HIS A 27 -17.12 6.06 10.01
N GLY A 28 -16.73 4.91 9.45
CA GLY A 28 -17.06 4.51 8.09
C GLY A 28 -16.16 5.13 7.01
N ALA A 29 -14.96 5.58 7.36
CA ALA A 29 -13.99 6.01 6.35
C ALA A 29 -13.67 4.85 5.40
N LYS A 30 -13.72 5.15 4.10
CA LYS A 30 -13.45 4.17 3.05
C LYS A 30 -11.94 3.89 2.97
N VAL A 31 -11.54 2.63 3.15
CA VAL A 31 -10.15 2.15 3.09
C VAL A 31 -9.59 2.00 1.67
N ASN A 32 -10.48 1.80 0.70
CA ASN A 32 -10.13 1.52 -0.71
C ASN A 32 -10.32 2.74 -1.62
N VAL A 33 -10.23 3.95 -1.05
CA VAL A 33 -10.17 5.18 -1.86
C VAL A 33 -8.85 5.19 -2.61
N LEU A 34 -8.88 5.60 -3.88
CA LEU A 34 -7.71 5.65 -4.74
C LEU A 34 -7.26 7.10 -4.97
N ASN A 35 -5.94 7.37 -4.97
CA ASN A 35 -5.41 8.63 -5.48
C ASN A 35 -5.46 8.70 -7.02
N LYS A 36 -4.93 9.80 -7.55
CA LYS A 36 -4.80 10.01 -9.00
C LYS A 36 -3.90 9.00 -9.70
N SER A 37 -3.01 8.33 -8.97
CA SER A 37 -2.14 7.26 -9.49
C SER A 37 -2.82 5.89 -9.42
N GLY A 38 -4.07 5.79 -8.93
CA GLY A 38 -4.77 4.52 -8.77
C GLY A 38 -4.31 3.73 -7.54
N GLN A 39 -3.57 4.34 -6.63
CA GLN A 39 -3.04 3.71 -5.42
C GLN A 39 -4.01 3.87 -4.26
N ASN A 40 -4.13 2.84 -3.43
CA ASN A 40 -4.80 2.95 -2.13
C ASN A 40 -3.79 3.35 -1.04
N LEU A 41 -4.29 3.44 0.19
CA LEU A 41 -3.48 3.86 1.34
C LEU A 41 -2.35 2.89 1.72
N LEU A 42 -2.35 1.65 1.23
CA LEU A 42 -1.29 0.68 1.52
C LEU A 42 0.05 1.12 0.90
N PHE A 43 0.03 1.74 -0.28
CA PHE A 43 1.22 2.23 -0.98
C PHE A 43 2.02 3.24 -0.14
N GLU A 44 1.32 4.14 0.55
CA GLU A 44 1.95 5.12 1.45
C GLU A 44 2.35 4.51 2.80
N ALA A 45 1.66 3.45 3.22
CA ALA A 45 1.86 2.81 4.50
C ALA A 45 3.04 1.84 4.53
N LEU A 46 3.67 1.52 3.39
CA LEU A 46 4.74 0.52 3.32
C LEU A 46 5.94 0.82 4.23
N ARG A 47 6.23 2.10 4.49
CA ARG A 47 7.29 2.51 5.44
C ARG A 47 6.87 2.53 6.91
N PHE A 48 5.60 2.22 7.20
CA PHE A 48 4.99 2.35 8.52
C PHE A 48 4.28 1.04 8.90
N PRO A 49 5.00 0.05 9.46
CA PRO A 49 4.47 -1.30 9.71
C PRO A 49 3.16 -1.34 10.51
N ASN A 50 3.02 -0.47 11.52
CA ASN A 50 1.80 -0.38 12.32
C ASN A 50 0.61 0.13 11.50
N LYS A 51 0.80 1.22 10.74
CA LYS A 51 -0.21 1.78 9.85
C LYS A 51 -0.61 0.77 8.77
N LEU A 52 0.37 0.10 8.16
CA LEU A 52 0.14 -0.95 7.16
C LEU A 52 -0.72 -2.08 7.72
N LYS A 53 -0.36 -2.60 8.90
CA LYS A 53 -1.09 -3.69 9.56
C LYS A 53 -2.54 -3.30 9.89
N LYS A 54 -2.80 -2.05 10.30
CA LYS A 54 -4.16 -1.57 10.58
C LYS A 54 -5.01 -1.48 9.31
N LEU A 55 -4.44 -0.93 8.23
CA LEU A 55 -5.13 -0.82 6.94
C LEU A 55 -5.45 -2.21 6.36
N LEU A 56 -4.50 -3.14 6.43
CA LEU A 56 -4.73 -4.54 6.02
C LEU A 56 -5.85 -5.19 6.84
N LYS A 57 -5.87 -5.00 8.18
CA LYS A 57 -6.97 -5.47 9.04
C LYS A 57 -8.32 -4.83 8.71
N ALA A 58 -8.31 -3.60 8.20
CA ALA A 58 -9.51 -2.87 7.83
C ALA A 58 -10.07 -3.27 6.46
N GLY A 59 -9.48 -4.27 5.79
CA GLY A 59 -9.94 -4.78 4.50
C GLY A 59 -9.47 -3.96 3.30
N SER A 60 -8.32 -3.28 3.43
CA SER A 60 -7.66 -2.69 2.27
C SER A 60 -7.33 -3.76 1.22
N ASP A 61 -7.54 -3.44 -0.05
CA ASP A 61 -7.18 -4.32 -1.15
C ASP A 61 -5.66 -4.44 -1.29
N VAL A 62 -5.13 -5.58 -0.85
CA VAL A 62 -3.70 -5.89 -0.83
C VAL A 62 -3.11 -6.13 -2.23
N ASN A 63 -3.96 -6.48 -3.19
CA ASN A 63 -3.59 -6.87 -4.56
C ASN A 63 -3.93 -5.80 -5.59
N LEU A 64 -4.32 -4.61 -5.13
CA LEU A 64 -4.61 -3.47 -6.00
C LEU A 64 -3.42 -3.17 -6.90
N VAL A 65 -3.69 -3.10 -8.20
CA VAL A 65 -2.72 -2.66 -9.20
C VAL A 65 -2.95 -1.18 -9.48
N ASP A 66 -1.92 -0.37 -9.31
CA ASP A 66 -1.98 1.06 -9.62
C ASP A 66 -1.89 1.31 -11.14
N LYS A 67 -1.94 2.58 -11.55
CA LYS A 67 -1.91 2.94 -12.98
C LYS A 67 -0.61 2.60 -13.68
N ASP A 68 0.47 2.45 -12.93
CA ASP A 68 1.77 2.10 -13.46
C ASP A 68 1.97 0.58 -13.46
N GLY A 69 1.03 -0.20 -12.93
CA GLY A 69 1.12 -1.66 -12.88
C GLY A 69 1.77 -2.19 -11.60
N TYR A 70 1.93 -1.36 -10.56
CA TYR A 70 2.49 -1.77 -9.28
C TYR A 70 1.42 -2.28 -8.32
N THR A 71 1.73 -3.37 -7.62
CA THR A 71 1.02 -3.73 -6.37
C THR A 71 1.77 -3.20 -5.15
N PRO A 72 1.11 -3.09 -3.99
CA PRO A 72 1.79 -2.79 -2.72
C PRO A 72 2.97 -3.73 -2.46
N LEU A 73 2.84 -5.01 -2.83
CA LEU A 73 3.89 -6.02 -2.65
C LEU A 73 5.10 -5.75 -3.56
N VAL A 74 4.87 -5.53 -4.86
CA VAL A 74 5.95 -5.22 -5.81
C VAL A 74 6.72 -3.99 -5.34
N MET A 75 6.02 -2.91 -4.95
CA MET A 75 6.64 -1.69 -4.47
C MET A 75 7.44 -1.90 -3.17
N ALA A 76 6.93 -2.70 -2.23
CA ALA A 76 7.63 -3.02 -0.99
C ALA A 76 8.93 -3.81 -1.26
N VAL A 77 8.92 -4.72 -2.23
CA VAL A 77 10.08 -5.51 -2.64
C VAL A 77 11.12 -4.62 -3.32
N GLU A 78 10.73 -3.79 -4.29
CA GLU A 78 11.66 -2.87 -4.98
C GLU A 78 12.28 -1.85 -4.03
N ALA A 79 11.53 -1.40 -3.03
CA ALA A 79 12.02 -0.46 -2.03
C ALA A 79 12.78 -1.13 -0.87
N GLY A 80 12.83 -2.46 -0.80
CA GLY A 80 13.51 -3.20 0.26
C GLY A 80 12.83 -3.15 1.64
N TYR A 81 11.52 -2.91 1.70
CA TYR A 81 10.76 -2.84 2.95
C TYR A 81 10.40 -4.24 3.46
N VAL A 82 11.37 -4.95 4.02
CA VAL A 82 11.25 -6.34 4.48
C VAL A 82 10.03 -6.57 5.38
N ASP A 83 9.77 -5.68 6.33
CA ASP A 83 8.63 -5.82 7.25
C ASP A 83 7.29 -5.64 6.54
N ALA A 84 7.23 -4.74 5.55
CA ALA A 84 6.04 -4.56 4.72
C ALA A 84 5.80 -5.78 3.83
N VAL A 85 6.84 -6.33 3.21
CA VAL A 85 6.75 -7.58 2.42
C VAL A 85 6.18 -8.70 3.28
N LYS A 86 6.71 -8.92 4.48
CA LYS A 86 6.21 -9.94 5.42
C LYS A 86 4.74 -9.71 5.78
N LEU A 87 4.36 -8.48 6.10
CA LEU A 87 2.97 -8.14 6.44
C LEU A 87 2.02 -8.34 5.26
N LEU A 88 2.39 -7.89 4.05
CA LEU A 88 1.57 -8.04 2.85
C LEU A 88 1.34 -9.53 2.53
N LEU A 89 2.39 -10.34 2.56
CA LEU A 89 2.29 -11.79 2.37
C LEU A 89 1.42 -12.46 3.44
N GLN A 90 1.55 -12.05 4.71
CA GLN A 90 0.71 -12.57 5.79
C GLN A 90 -0.78 -12.28 5.57
N PHE A 91 -1.12 -11.19 4.89
CA PHE A 91 -2.49 -10.80 4.57
C PHE A 91 -2.95 -11.24 3.16
N GLY A 92 -2.22 -12.16 2.51
CA GLY A 92 -2.65 -12.78 1.26
C GLY A 92 -2.31 -11.96 0.00
N ALA A 93 -1.27 -11.15 0.05
CA ALA A 93 -0.72 -10.54 -1.15
C ALA A 93 -0.28 -11.62 -2.15
N ASP A 94 -0.73 -11.48 -3.39
CA ASP A 94 -0.44 -12.41 -4.46
C ASP A 94 0.95 -12.14 -5.03
N ILE A 95 1.79 -13.18 -5.04
CA ILE A 95 3.15 -13.15 -5.55
C ILE A 95 3.22 -13.28 -7.07
N GLU A 96 2.12 -13.71 -7.70
CA GLU A 96 2.02 -13.93 -9.14
C GLU A 96 1.63 -12.66 -9.89
N ILE A 97 1.17 -11.61 -9.19
CA ILE A 97 0.85 -10.34 -9.84
C ILE A 97 2.15 -9.67 -10.31
N CYS A 98 2.29 -9.59 -11.63
CA CYS A 98 3.43 -8.97 -12.30
C CYS A 98 3.42 -7.45 -12.14
N GLY A 99 4.58 -6.88 -11.81
CA GLY A 99 4.80 -5.44 -11.83
C GLY A 99 4.74 -4.85 -13.25
N PRO A 100 5.00 -3.54 -13.41
CA PRO A 100 4.88 -2.81 -14.69
C PRO A 100 5.61 -3.44 -15.87
N SER A 101 6.70 -4.15 -15.58
CA SER A 101 7.60 -4.78 -16.55
C SER A 101 7.24 -6.23 -16.89
N GLY A 102 6.10 -6.74 -16.40
CA GLY A 102 5.73 -8.15 -16.51
C GLY A 102 6.50 -9.06 -15.55
N ARG A 103 7.37 -8.48 -14.70
CA ARG A 103 8.19 -9.22 -13.75
C ARG A 103 7.38 -9.65 -12.54
N SER A 104 7.42 -10.94 -12.21
CA SER A 104 6.74 -11.46 -11.02
C SER A 104 7.46 -11.01 -9.74
N VAL A 105 6.75 -11.03 -8.61
CA VAL A 105 7.35 -10.70 -7.32
C VAL A 105 8.55 -11.62 -7.02
N GLN A 106 8.50 -12.88 -7.45
CA GLN A 106 9.61 -13.82 -7.29
C GLN A 106 10.88 -13.32 -8.00
N GLU A 107 10.77 -12.83 -9.23
CA GLU A 107 11.91 -12.29 -9.98
C GLU A 107 12.49 -11.04 -9.30
N ILE A 108 11.65 -10.20 -8.73
CA ILE A 108 12.08 -8.98 -8.04
C ILE A 108 12.70 -9.34 -6.67
N ALA A 109 12.16 -10.33 -5.96
CA ALA A 109 12.67 -10.79 -4.67
C ALA A 109 14.04 -11.51 -4.75
N THR A 110 14.43 -12.02 -5.92
CA THR A 110 15.77 -12.59 -6.12
C THR A 110 16.88 -11.54 -6.17
N THR A 111 16.52 -10.24 -6.23
CA THR A 111 17.49 -9.15 -6.20
C THR A 111 18.24 -9.12 -4.85
N PRO A 112 19.49 -8.64 -4.83
CA PRO A 112 20.37 -8.75 -3.66
C PRO A 112 19.83 -8.07 -2.38
N GLN A 113 18.86 -7.17 -2.49
CA GLN A 113 18.39 -6.34 -1.38
C GLN A 113 17.58 -7.10 -0.31
N LEU A 114 17.02 -8.27 -0.62
CA LEU A 114 16.19 -9.06 0.31
C LEU A 114 16.86 -10.33 0.85
N LYS A 115 18.10 -10.62 0.43
CA LYS A 115 18.85 -11.85 0.80
C LYS A 115 19.72 -11.71 2.06
N THR A 116 19.66 -10.60 2.77
CA THR A 116 20.52 -10.31 3.94
C THR A 116 19.87 -10.68 5.26
#